data_AF-A0A965QMF8-F1
#
_entry.id   AF-A0A965QMF8-F1
#
_cell.length_a   1.000
_cell.length_b   1.000
_cell.length_c   1.000
_cell.angle_alpha   90.00
_cell.angle_beta   90.00
_cell.angle_gamma   90.00
#
_symmetry.space_group_name_H-M   'P 1'
#
loop_
_entity.id
_entity.type
_entity.pdbx_description
1 polymer ?
#
loop_
_entity_poly.entity_id
_entity_poly.type
_entity_poly.pdbx_seq_one_letter_code
_entity_poly.pdbx_strand_id
1 'polypeptide(L)'
;EGDEIAGISAASDQDRLKARILLAETTLEDIRKHTVFSDEQSEFIEKTSIPFQDSEKGKSIGKLRMNAFKDFLLNSSETEIKEILPYLTSDIIACVVKLMSNSELIQVSSKIFHPLPGTQMGSKGYMSARVQPNSPTDNIEDIVWQVFDAWSYSVGDLVLGNNPVSSNPESVAQIELALFDLLETFKLESTLSHSVLAHIDIQAQVEKTHPGKTGMWFQSIAGTVKANQTFDVTIEKLQNYAKQRTGKFGLYAETGQGADETNGHGEGFDMLIHESRKYGLWRGLKQQLNKACETPSGGPFSEPWVHLNDVAGFIGPEVFRSKEQLVRCCLEDLVMGKLHGLMIGLDICTTLHMDVSLDDLDWCIDQIMPANPGYLMDPLKALDEDEIAFELIDELSPVSYTHL
;
A
#
# COMPACT_ATOMS: atom_id res chain seq x y z
N GLU A 1 -7.58 -11.85 -14.28
CA GLU A 1 -8.90 -11.83 -14.96
C GLU A 1 -9.27 -10.41 -15.43
N GLY A 2 -9.11 -9.39 -14.58
CA GLY A 2 -9.60 -8.03 -14.86
C GLY A 2 -9.15 -7.44 -16.20
N ASP A 3 -7.86 -7.52 -16.54
CA ASP A 3 -7.35 -7.06 -17.85
C ASP A 3 -8.00 -7.78 -19.06
N GLU A 4 -8.45 -9.03 -18.89
CA GLU A 4 -9.15 -9.77 -19.95
C GLU A 4 -10.58 -9.26 -20.12
N ILE A 5 -11.30 -9.07 -19.01
CA ILE A 5 -12.66 -8.49 -18.99
C ILE A 5 -12.66 -7.07 -19.59
N ALA A 6 -11.64 -6.29 -19.26
CA ALA A 6 -11.42 -4.94 -19.78
C ALA A 6 -11.05 -4.91 -21.29
N GLY A 7 -10.74 -6.07 -21.89
CA GLY A 7 -10.35 -6.16 -23.30
C GLY A 7 -8.96 -5.61 -23.62
N ILE A 8 -8.08 -5.50 -22.62
CA ILE A 8 -6.72 -4.95 -22.73
C ILE A 8 -5.62 -6.01 -22.62
N SER A 9 -5.96 -7.23 -22.19
CA SER A 9 -5.02 -8.36 -22.14
C SER A 9 -4.49 -8.77 -23.52
N ALA A 10 -3.36 -9.46 -23.54
CA ALA A 10 -2.81 -10.02 -24.77
C ALA A 10 -3.70 -11.15 -25.32
N ALA A 11 -4.00 -11.13 -26.62
CA ALA A 11 -4.84 -12.13 -27.27
C ALA A 11 -4.28 -13.57 -27.26
N SER A 12 -2.97 -13.72 -27.02
CA SER A 12 -2.29 -15.00 -26.92
C SER A 12 -1.00 -14.90 -26.11
N ASP A 13 -0.49 -16.03 -25.61
CA ASP A 13 0.83 -16.08 -24.98
C ASP A 13 1.97 -15.65 -25.91
N GLN A 14 1.82 -15.89 -27.22
CA GLN A 14 2.79 -15.45 -28.21
C GLN A 14 2.81 -13.92 -28.33
N ASP A 15 1.65 -13.27 -28.31
CA ASP A 15 1.56 -11.81 -28.36
C ASP A 15 1.99 -11.18 -27.03
N ARG A 16 1.69 -11.82 -25.89
CA ARG A 16 2.23 -11.46 -24.58
C ARG A 16 3.76 -11.46 -24.57
N LEU A 17 4.37 -12.51 -25.14
CA LEU A 17 5.83 -12.61 -25.27
C LEU A 17 6.40 -11.51 -26.17
N LYS A 18 5.79 -11.24 -27.32
CA LYS A 18 6.22 -10.15 -28.22
C LYS A 18 6.14 -8.79 -27.51
N ALA A 19 5.05 -8.51 -26.79
CA ALA A 19 4.89 -7.28 -26.02
C ALA A 19 6.00 -7.13 -24.96
N ARG A 20 6.33 -8.21 -24.23
CA ARG A 20 7.44 -8.22 -23.27
C ARG A 20 8.79 -7.99 -23.93
N ILE A 21 9.04 -8.53 -25.13
CA ILE A 21 10.29 -8.28 -25.87
C ILE A 21 10.40 -6.82 -26.28
N LEU A 22 9.33 -6.22 -26.80
CA LEU A 22 9.31 -4.80 -27.17
C LEU A 22 9.54 -3.90 -25.94
N LEU A 23 8.85 -4.21 -24.83
CA LEU A 23 9.01 -3.49 -23.58
C LEU A 23 10.44 -3.59 -23.03
N ALA A 24 11.03 -4.80 -23.07
CA ALA A 24 12.40 -5.06 -22.65
C ALA A 24 13.44 -4.19 -23.38
N GLU A 25 13.20 -3.90 -24.66
CA GLU A 25 14.10 -3.12 -25.51
C GLU A 25 13.85 -1.60 -25.49
N THR A 26 12.81 -1.14 -24.78
CA THR A 26 12.46 0.28 -24.65
C THR A 26 13.27 0.95 -23.54
N THR A 27 13.71 2.20 -23.75
CA THR A 27 14.49 2.93 -22.73
C THR A 27 13.61 3.54 -21.65
N LEU A 28 14.16 3.73 -20.45
CA LEU A 28 13.46 4.40 -19.34
C LEU A 28 13.04 5.83 -19.71
N GLU A 29 13.90 6.54 -20.45
CA GLU A 29 13.59 7.88 -20.95
C GLU A 29 12.43 7.87 -21.96
N ASP A 30 12.37 6.87 -22.85
CA ASP A 30 11.26 6.75 -23.80
C ASP A 30 9.94 6.40 -23.10
N ILE A 31 9.95 5.53 -22.09
CA ILE A 31 8.76 5.26 -21.26
C ILE A 31 8.28 6.53 -20.58
N ARG A 32 9.17 7.28 -19.91
CA ARG A 32 8.81 8.52 -19.20
C ARG A 32 8.30 9.62 -20.14
N LYS A 33 8.77 9.68 -21.38
CA LYS A 33 8.28 10.64 -22.40
C LYS A 33 6.88 10.30 -22.92
N HIS A 34 6.46 9.04 -22.80
CA HIS A 34 5.19 8.55 -23.32
C HIS A 34 4.37 7.91 -22.20
N THR A 35 4.07 8.71 -21.18
CA THR A 35 3.18 8.31 -20.08
C THR A 35 1.88 7.74 -20.63
N VAL A 36 1.46 6.58 -20.11
CA VAL A 36 0.30 5.83 -20.63
C VAL A 36 -0.99 6.62 -20.49
N PHE A 37 -1.14 7.37 -19.40
CA PHE A 37 -2.32 8.20 -19.15
C PHE A 37 -1.95 9.52 -18.48
N SER A 38 -2.44 10.62 -19.06
CA SER A 38 -2.17 11.99 -18.61
C SER A 38 -3.38 12.60 -17.91
N ASP A 39 -3.21 12.92 -16.64
CA ASP A 39 -4.15 13.64 -15.78
C ASP A 39 -3.40 14.40 -14.66
N GLU A 40 -4.11 15.12 -13.79
CA GLU A 40 -3.51 15.86 -12.68
C GLU A 40 -2.66 14.95 -11.75
N GLN A 41 -3.07 13.70 -11.56
CA GLN A 41 -2.31 12.73 -10.77
C GLN A 41 -0.97 12.39 -11.42
N SER A 42 -0.94 12.14 -12.73
CA SER A 42 0.33 11.93 -13.47
C SER A 42 1.25 13.15 -13.41
N GLU A 43 0.70 14.36 -13.48
CA GLU A 43 1.48 15.59 -13.34
C GLU A 43 2.04 15.73 -11.92
N PHE A 44 1.27 15.34 -10.90
CA PHE A 44 1.72 15.36 -9.52
C PHE A 44 2.86 14.36 -9.27
N ILE A 45 2.74 13.15 -9.82
CA ILE A 45 3.78 12.12 -9.79
C ILE A 45 5.07 12.63 -10.47
N GLU A 46 4.94 13.27 -11.63
CA GLU A 46 6.08 13.83 -12.37
C GLU A 46 6.74 14.98 -11.60
N LYS A 47 5.96 15.91 -11.03
CA LYS A 47 6.46 17.04 -10.21
C LYS A 47 7.18 16.58 -8.93
N THR A 48 6.89 15.38 -8.45
CA THR A 48 7.51 14.77 -7.26
C THR A 48 8.59 13.75 -7.60
N SER A 49 8.98 13.67 -8.88
CA SER A 49 10.10 12.88 -9.38
C SER A 49 11.24 13.80 -9.86
N ILE A 50 12.49 13.35 -9.79
CA ILE A 50 13.64 14.07 -10.33
C ILE A 50 13.73 13.78 -11.84
N PRO A 51 13.76 14.80 -12.71
CA PRO A 51 14.02 14.62 -14.14
C PRO A 51 15.37 13.94 -14.39
N PHE A 52 15.42 13.03 -15.38
CA PHE A 52 16.68 12.39 -15.76
C PHE A 52 17.76 13.38 -16.17
N GLN A 53 17.37 14.52 -16.75
CA GLN A 53 18.32 15.51 -17.28
C GLN A 53 19.03 16.35 -16.20
N ASP A 54 18.55 16.31 -14.95
CA ASP A 54 19.06 17.15 -13.86
C ASP A 54 20.43 16.70 -13.34
N SER A 55 20.91 15.51 -13.73
CA SER A 55 22.20 14.99 -13.30
C SER A 55 22.78 13.97 -14.29
N GLU A 56 24.10 13.79 -14.29
CA GLU A 56 24.74 12.75 -15.10
C GLU A 56 24.28 11.34 -14.73
N LYS A 57 24.00 11.11 -13.45
CA LYS A 57 23.41 9.85 -12.97
C LYS A 57 22.02 9.61 -13.57
N GLY A 58 21.15 10.62 -13.51
CA GLY A 58 19.82 10.57 -14.12
C GLY A 58 19.89 10.28 -15.63
N LYS A 59 20.79 10.95 -16.36
CA LYS A 59 20.99 10.72 -17.81
C LYS A 59 21.48 9.30 -18.11
N SER A 60 22.35 8.75 -17.26
CA SER A 60 22.82 7.36 -17.38
C SER A 60 21.66 6.37 -17.19
N ILE A 61 20.85 6.57 -16.15
CA ILE A 61 19.69 5.73 -15.83
C ILE A 61 18.64 5.80 -16.95
N GLY A 62 18.30 7.00 -17.43
CA GLY A 62 17.30 7.19 -18.48
C GLY A 62 17.62 6.46 -19.78
N LYS A 63 18.92 6.29 -20.10
CA LYS A 63 19.39 5.57 -21.30
C LYS A 63 19.35 4.05 -21.16
N LEU A 64 19.13 3.51 -19.96
CA LEU A 64 19.00 2.06 -19.78
C LEU A 64 17.75 1.57 -20.51
N ARG A 65 17.89 0.44 -21.19
CA ARG A 65 16.76 -0.37 -21.65
C ARG A 65 16.12 -1.07 -20.46
N MET A 66 14.83 -1.40 -20.55
CA MET A 66 14.10 -2.02 -19.46
C MET A 66 14.70 -3.36 -19.03
N ASN A 67 15.27 -4.15 -19.95
CA ASN A 67 16.02 -5.36 -19.59
C ASN A 67 17.27 -5.08 -18.75
N ALA A 68 18.09 -4.10 -19.15
CA ALA A 68 19.27 -3.69 -18.41
C ALA A 68 18.89 -3.07 -17.05
N PHE A 69 17.75 -2.39 -16.97
CA PHE A 69 17.21 -1.89 -15.71
C PHE A 69 16.72 -3.02 -14.80
N LYS A 70 16.04 -4.04 -15.34
CA LYS A 70 15.69 -5.27 -14.61
C LYS A 70 16.95 -5.93 -14.06
N ASP A 71 17.98 -6.10 -14.88
CA ASP A 71 19.25 -6.71 -14.47
C ASP A 71 19.96 -5.88 -13.39
N PHE A 72 19.92 -4.54 -13.50
CA PHE A 72 20.40 -3.65 -12.44
C PHE A 72 19.64 -3.92 -11.13
N LEU A 73 18.30 -3.92 -11.15
CA LEU A 73 17.50 -4.19 -9.95
C LEU A 73 17.78 -5.56 -9.34
N LEU A 74 18.10 -6.59 -10.14
CA LEU A 74 18.41 -7.94 -9.63
C LEU A 74 19.79 -8.03 -8.99
N ASN A 75 20.79 -7.31 -9.53
CA ASN A 75 22.19 -7.46 -9.13
C ASN A 75 22.69 -6.36 -8.17
N SER A 76 22.03 -5.22 -8.10
CA SER A 76 22.44 -4.11 -7.22
C SER A 76 22.04 -4.31 -5.76
N SER A 77 22.83 -3.68 -4.89
CA SER A 77 22.57 -3.54 -3.46
C SER A 77 21.37 -2.62 -3.18
N GLU A 78 20.82 -2.71 -1.97
CA GLU A 78 19.73 -1.84 -1.52
C GLU A 78 20.09 -0.35 -1.65
N THR A 79 21.32 0.02 -1.28
CA THR A 79 21.81 1.40 -1.34
C THR A 79 21.77 1.92 -2.78
N GLU A 80 22.33 1.18 -3.73
CA GLU A 80 22.36 1.57 -5.15
C GLU A 80 20.95 1.71 -5.73
N ILE A 81 20.02 0.83 -5.35
CA ILE A 81 18.61 0.91 -5.76
C ILE A 81 17.95 2.15 -5.16
N LYS A 82 18.16 2.42 -3.86
CA LYS A 82 17.60 3.60 -3.17
C LYS A 82 18.03 4.91 -3.80
N GLU A 83 19.27 4.99 -4.29
CA GLU A 83 19.79 6.19 -4.94
C GLU A 83 19.12 6.53 -6.29
N ILE A 84 18.43 5.56 -6.92
CA ILE A 84 17.77 5.79 -8.21
C ILE A 84 16.26 6.00 -8.11
N LEU A 85 15.63 5.63 -6.98
CA LEU A 85 14.17 5.75 -6.78
C LEU A 85 13.62 7.15 -7.11
N PRO A 86 14.31 8.27 -6.77
CA PRO A 86 13.80 9.59 -7.09
C PRO A 86 13.61 9.85 -8.59
N TYR A 87 14.30 9.12 -9.47
CA TYR A 87 14.18 9.29 -10.93
C TYR A 87 13.07 8.42 -11.54
N LEU A 88 12.52 7.46 -10.79
CA LEU A 88 11.54 6.50 -11.29
C LEU A 88 10.13 7.08 -11.24
N THR A 89 9.37 6.86 -12.31
CA THR A 89 7.93 7.15 -12.39
C THR A 89 7.13 5.86 -12.23
N SER A 90 5.84 5.98 -11.95
CA SER A 90 4.93 4.83 -11.84
C SER A 90 4.93 3.96 -13.10
N ASP A 91 4.95 4.56 -14.28
CA ASP A 91 4.99 3.83 -15.55
C ASP A 91 6.28 3.00 -15.69
N ILE A 92 7.45 3.57 -15.35
CA ILE A 92 8.72 2.82 -15.37
C ILE A 92 8.67 1.63 -14.41
N ILE A 93 8.17 1.86 -13.20
CA ILE A 93 8.08 0.84 -12.15
C ILE A 93 7.12 -0.28 -12.58
N ALA A 94 5.93 0.06 -13.08
CA ALA A 94 4.97 -0.92 -13.59
C ALA A 94 5.55 -1.71 -14.77
N CYS A 95 6.27 -1.05 -15.68
CA CYS A 95 6.87 -1.70 -16.82
C CYS A 95 7.96 -2.71 -16.45
N VAL A 96 8.79 -2.44 -15.43
CA VAL A 96 9.87 -3.37 -15.06
C VAL A 96 9.33 -4.63 -14.38
N VAL A 97 8.30 -4.51 -13.53
CA VAL A 97 7.71 -5.68 -12.84
C VAL A 97 6.98 -6.61 -13.82
N LYS A 98 6.40 -6.08 -14.90
CA LYS A 98 5.84 -6.88 -16.01
C LYS A 98 6.86 -7.80 -16.65
N LEU A 99 8.16 -7.51 -16.54
CA LEU A 99 9.23 -8.32 -17.13
C LEU A 99 9.80 -9.37 -16.18
N MET A 100 9.43 -9.33 -14.90
CA MET A 100 9.99 -10.22 -13.88
C MET A 100 9.17 -11.51 -13.72
N SER A 101 9.83 -12.63 -13.43
CA SER A 101 9.20 -13.82 -12.86
C SER A 101 8.87 -13.61 -11.37
N ASN A 102 8.09 -14.53 -10.76
CA ASN A 102 7.82 -14.45 -9.32
C ASN A 102 9.10 -14.55 -8.48
N SER A 103 10.06 -15.39 -8.87
CA SER A 103 11.35 -15.50 -8.18
C SER A 103 12.18 -14.21 -8.28
N GLU A 104 12.13 -13.53 -9.43
CA GLU A 104 12.78 -12.24 -9.62
C GLU A 104 12.10 -11.14 -8.79
N LEU A 105 10.76 -11.11 -8.73
CA LEU A 105 10.01 -10.19 -7.87
C LEU A 105 10.37 -10.40 -6.40
N ILE A 106 10.38 -11.64 -5.93
CA ILE A 106 10.81 -12.01 -4.56
C ILE A 106 12.23 -11.51 -4.30
N GLN A 107 13.18 -11.79 -5.20
CA GLN A 107 14.58 -11.37 -5.05
C GLN A 107 14.75 -9.85 -4.95
N VAL A 108 13.97 -9.08 -5.71
CA VAL A 108 14.01 -7.60 -5.65
C VAL A 108 13.34 -7.10 -4.37
N SER A 109 12.17 -7.63 -4.03
CA SER A 109 11.42 -7.22 -2.85
C SER A 109 12.16 -7.52 -1.54
N SER A 110 12.79 -8.69 -1.44
CA SER A 110 13.46 -9.18 -0.22
C SER A 110 14.74 -8.42 0.16
N LYS A 111 15.16 -7.43 -0.64
CA LYS A 111 16.35 -6.61 -0.37
C LYS A 111 16.07 -5.11 -0.22
N ILE A 112 14.83 -4.65 -0.45
CA ILE A 112 14.48 -3.23 -0.34
C ILE A 112 13.58 -3.05 0.89
N PHE A 113 14.02 -2.25 1.85
CA PHE A 113 13.30 -2.02 3.11
C PHE A 113 13.10 -0.53 3.35
N HIS A 114 11.93 -0.14 3.85
CA HIS A 114 11.62 1.26 4.16
C HIS A 114 11.07 1.34 5.58
N PRO A 115 11.95 1.38 6.60
CA PRO A 115 11.50 1.40 7.98
C PRO A 115 10.72 2.67 8.32
N LEU A 116 9.74 2.56 9.21
CA LEU A 116 9.06 3.74 9.75
C LEU A 116 10.02 4.55 10.65
N PRO A 117 10.04 5.89 10.53
CA PRO A 117 10.93 6.74 11.31
C PRO A 117 10.89 6.48 12.81
N GLY A 118 12.05 6.22 13.42
CA GLY A 118 12.19 5.98 14.85
C GLY A 118 11.77 4.59 15.32
N THR A 119 11.59 3.62 14.42
CA THR A 119 11.20 2.24 14.75
C THR A 119 11.95 1.21 13.91
N GLN A 120 11.72 -0.07 14.22
CA GLN A 120 12.18 -1.20 13.42
C GLN A 120 11.11 -1.72 12.44
N MET A 121 9.87 -1.23 12.49
CA MET A 121 8.80 -1.67 11.60
C MET A 121 9.16 -1.39 10.15
N GLY A 122 8.99 -2.39 9.28
CA GLY A 122 9.42 -2.34 7.88
C GLY A 122 10.92 -2.57 7.64
N SER A 123 11.71 -2.87 8.68
CA SER A 123 13.11 -3.27 8.56
C SER A 123 13.26 -4.76 8.26
N LYS A 124 14.41 -5.15 7.68
CA LYS A 124 14.76 -6.56 7.50
C LYS A 124 14.72 -7.30 8.84
N GLY A 125 14.01 -8.44 8.86
CA GLY A 125 13.86 -9.28 10.05
C GLY A 125 12.74 -8.85 11.01
N TYR A 126 11.94 -7.84 10.63
CA TYR A 126 10.75 -7.42 11.37
C TYR A 126 9.53 -7.59 10.47
N MET A 127 8.47 -8.20 11.01
CA MET A 127 7.15 -8.28 10.40
C MET A 127 6.18 -7.64 11.38
N SER A 128 5.47 -6.61 10.92
CA SER A 128 4.47 -5.92 11.74
C SER A 128 3.07 -6.40 11.34
N ALA A 129 2.08 -6.14 12.18
CA ALA A 129 0.69 -6.43 11.90
C ALA A 129 -0.22 -5.25 12.23
N ARG A 130 -1.18 -4.99 11.34
CA ARG A 130 -2.34 -4.16 11.65
C ARG A 130 -3.38 -5.02 12.37
N VAL A 131 -3.97 -4.50 13.44
CA VAL A 131 -5.19 -5.07 14.03
C VAL A 131 -6.40 -4.32 13.51
N GLN A 132 -7.42 -5.04 13.06
CA GLN A 132 -8.68 -4.47 12.59
C GLN A 132 -9.87 -4.93 13.44
N PRO A 133 -10.16 -4.23 14.55
CA PRO A 133 -11.24 -4.59 15.44
C PRO A 133 -12.55 -4.02 14.91
N ASN A 134 -13.22 -4.70 13.98
CA ASN A 134 -14.47 -4.23 13.38
C ASN A 134 -15.67 -4.74 14.18
N SER A 135 -16.72 -3.93 14.29
CA SER A 135 -17.99 -4.35 14.87
C SER A 135 -19.11 -4.10 13.85
N PRO A 136 -20.01 -5.09 13.58
CA PRO A 136 -21.15 -4.91 12.69
C PRO A 136 -22.08 -3.74 13.07
N THR A 137 -22.04 -3.30 14.33
CA THR A 137 -22.82 -2.16 14.83
C THR A 137 -21.98 -1.03 15.41
N ASP A 138 -20.68 -0.97 15.11
CA ASP A 138 -19.74 -0.02 15.75
C ASP A 138 -19.79 -0.02 17.30
N ASN A 139 -20.06 -1.17 17.91
CA ASN A 139 -20.08 -1.33 19.36
C ASN A 139 -18.66 -1.19 19.92
N ILE A 140 -18.46 -0.17 20.75
CA ILE A 140 -17.18 0.16 21.36
C ILE A 140 -16.64 -0.98 22.22
N GLU A 141 -17.49 -1.70 22.96
CA GLU A 141 -17.04 -2.80 23.81
C GLU A 141 -16.49 -3.96 22.96
N ASP A 142 -17.17 -4.30 21.87
CA ASP A 142 -16.74 -5.37 20.94
C ASP A 142 -15.41 -5.01 20.27
N ILE A 143 -15.25 -3.74 19.87
CA ILE A 143 -14.00 -3.21 19.30
C ILE A 143 -12.85 -3.32 20.31
N VAL A 144 -13.06 -2.93 21.57
CA VAL A 144 -12.04 -3.00 22.62
C VAL A 144 -11.64 -4.45 22.93
N TRP A 145 -12.62 -5.36 23.04
CA TRP A 145 -12.34 -6.77 23.28
C TRP A 145 -11.53 -7.42 22.17
N GLN A 146 -11.81 -7.07 20.91
CA GLN A 146 -11.02 -7.50 19.76
C GLN A 146 -9.57 -7.01 19.83
N VAL A 147 -9.33 -5.76 20.25
CA VAL A 147 -7.94 -5.28 20.48
C VAL A 147 -7.23 -6.11 21.54
N PHE A 148 -7.89 -6.43 22.66
CA PHE A 148 -7.29 -7.26 23.70
C PHE A 148 -7.01 -8.69 23.25
N ASP A 149 -7.88 -9.26 22.43
CA ASP A 149 -7.67 -10.59 21.84
C ASP A 149 -6.40 -10.59 20.99
N ALA A 150 -6.26 -9.67 20.03
CA ALA A 150 -5.06 -9.55 19.19
C ALA A 150 -3.78 -9.32 20.01
N TRP A 151 -3.84 -8.43 21.01
CA TRP A 151 -2.68 -8.16 21.88
C TRP A 151 -2.26 -9.39 22.70
N SER A 152 -3.17 -10.33 22.99
CA SER A 152 -2.82 -11.59 23.64
C SER A 152 -1.93 -12.49 22.78
N TYR A 153 -1.98 -12.31 21.45
CA TYR A 153 -1.13 -12.97 20.46
C TYR A 153 0.08 -12.11 20.02
N SER A 154 0.32 -10.97 20.68
CA SER A 154 1.38 -10.01 20.32
C SER A 154 1.21 -9.40 18.92
N VAL A 155 -0.03 -9.23 18.48
CA VAL A 155 -0.40 -8.66 17.19
C VAL A 155 -0.82 -7.19 17.35
N GLY A 156 -0.62 -6.36 16.32
CA GLY A 156 -1.08 -4.96 16.33
C GLY A 156 -0.02 -3.95 16.72
N ASP A 157 1.25 -4.25 16.43
CA ASP A 157 2.39 -3.37 16.69
C ASP A 157 2.48 -2.19 15.69
N LEU A 158 1.77 -2.26 14.56
CA LEU A 158 1.74 -1.19 13.55
C LEU A 158 0.68 -0.12 13.82
N VAL A 159 -0.59 -0.53 13.79
CA VAL A 159 -1.75 0.36 13.91
C VAL A 159 -2.98 -0.41 14.38
N LEU A 160 -3.76 0.20 15.27
CA LEU A 160 -5.13 -0.22 15.57
C LEU A 160 -6.08 0.44 14.55
N GLY A 161 -6.46 -0.27 13.50
CA GLY A 161 -7.23 0.30 12.38
C GLY A 161 -8.65 -0.23 12.31
N ASN A 162 -9.67 0.53 12.66
CA ASN A 162 -11.08 0.11 12.59
C ASN A 162 -11.76 0.62 11.31
N ASN A 163 -12.52 -0.24 10.62
CA ASN A 163 -13.42 0.17 9.54
C ASN A 163 -14.81 0.41 10.14
N PRO A 164 -15.25 1.68 10.25
CA PRO A 164 -16.54 1.98 10.85
C PRO A 164 -17.68 1.65 9.88
N VAL A 165 -18.78 1.15 10.41
CA VAL A 165 -20.04 0.98 9.66
C VAL A 165 -20.68 2.34 9.39
N SER A 166 -20.61 3.25 10.36
CA SER A 166 -21.21 4.58 10.30
C SER A 166 -20.22 5.64 9.82
N SER A 167 -20.59 6.39 8.80
CA SER A 167 -19.86 7.62 8.38
C SER A 167 -20.22 8.86 9.22
N ASN A 168 -20.97 8.72 10.32
CA ASN A 168 -21.30 9.88 11.17
C ASN A 168 -20.06 10.32 11.98
N PRO A 169 -19.65 11.60 11.93
CA PRO A 169 -18.51 12.11 12.70
C PRO A 169 -18.54 11.79 14.20
N GLU A 170 -19.71 11.79 14.84
CA GLU A 170 -19.83 11.46 16.27
C GLU A 170 -19.55 9.97 16.53
N SER A 171 -19.97 9.09 15.63
CA SER A 171 -19.70 7.64 15.71
C SER A 171 -18.20 7.36 15.52
N VAL A 172 -17.60 7.97 14.49
CA VAL A 172 -16.16 7.89 14.23
C VAL A 172 -15.37 8.42 15.42
N ALA A 173 -15.79 9.54 16.01
CA ALA A 173 -15.15 10.09 17.20
C ALA A 173 -15.21 9.13 18.39
N GLN A 174 -16.32 8.43 18.63
CA GLN A 174 -16.42 7.48 19.72
C GLN A 174 -15.41 6.33 19.58
N ILE A 175 -15.21 5.82 18.37
CA ILE A 175 -14.24 4.75 18.10
C ILE A 175 -12.81 5.29 18.24
N GLU A 176 -12.50 6.45 17.64
CA GLU A 176 -11.19 7.11 17.75
C GLU A 176 -10.80 7.31 19.22
N LEU A 177 -11.73 7.81 20.04
CA LEU A 177 -11.50 8.05 21.46
C LEU A 177 -11.31 6.76 22.26
N ALA A 178 -12.02 5.69 21.91
CA ALA A 178 -11.86 4.39 22.56
C ALA A 178 -10.50 3.76 22.26
N LEU A 179 -10.07 3.77 20.99
CA LEU A 179 -8.75 3.28 20.60
C LEU A 179 -7.63 4.12 21.24
N PHE A 180 -7.79 5.45 21.28
CA PHE A 180 -6.85 6.34 21.95
C PHE A 180 -6.76 6.08 23.47
N ASP A 181 -7.90 5.85 24.14
CA ASP A 181 -7.94 5.52 25.58
C ASP A 181 -7.17 4.23 25.90
N LEU A 182 -7.24 3.22 25.02
CA LEU A 182 -6.39 2.03 25.12
C LEU A 182 -4.90 2.39 25.03
N LEU A 183 -4.51 3.20 24.03
CA LEU A 183 -3.12 3.62 23.90
C LEU A 183 -2.63 4.39 25.13
N GLU A 184 -3.41 5.34 25.65
CA GLU A 184 -3.04 6.10 26.87
C GLU A 184 -2.96 5.18 28.10
N THR A 185 -3.94 4.29 28.29
CA THR A 185 -4.01 3.39 29.44
C THR A 185 -2.79 2.47 29.52
N PHE A 186 -2.36 1.96 28.37
CA PHE A 186 -1.19 1.07 28.26
C PHE A 186 0.12 1.80 27.99
N LYS A 187 0.10 3.15 27.90
CA LYS A 187 1.26 4.03 27.66
C LYS A 187 1.95 3.78 26.31
N LEU A 188 1.16 3.52 25.28
CA LEU A 188 1.57 3.20 23.92
C LEU A 188 1.41 4.36 22.95
N GLU A 189 0.87 5.51 23.37
CA GLU A 189 0.58 6.67 22.52
C GLU A 189 1.83 7.25 21.82
N SER A 190 3.01 6.98 22.37
CA SER A 190 4.29 7.38 21.78
C SER A 190 4.89 6.34 20.84
N THR A 191 4.39 5.11 20.81
CA THR A 191 4.96 3.95 20.09
C THR A 191 4.03 3.32 19.08
N LEU A 192 2.72 3.41 19.27
CA LEU A 192 1.68 2.81 18.44
C LEU A 192 0.68 3.89 17.99
N SER A 193 0.08 3.71 16.82
CA SER A 193 -0.99 4.59 16.33
C SER A 193 -2.31 3.84 16.23
N HIS A 194 -3.39 4.59 16.05
CA HIS A 194 -4.70 4.09 15.69
C HIS A 194 -5.23 4.84 14.46
N SER A 195 -6.29 4.33 13.84
CA SER A 195 -6.97 5.00 12.73
C SER A 195 -8.38 4.44 12.63
N VAL A 196 -9.39 5.31 12.52
CA VAL A 196 -10.72 4.90 12.07
C VAL A 196 -10.83 5.22 10.59
N LEU A 197 -10.91 4.18 9.76
CA LEU A 197 -10.81 4.20 8.30
C LEU A 197 -12.06 4.76 7.61
N ALA A 198 -12.60 5.86 8.14
CA ALA A 198 -13.64 6.66 7.50
C ALA A 198 -13.08 7.52 6.36
N HIS A 199 -13.95 8.22 5.62
CA HIS A 199 -13.50 9.23 4.67
C HIS A 199 -12.66 10.32 5.37
N ILE A 200 -11.58 10.78 4.73
CA ILE A 200 -10.60 11.71 5.33
C ILE A 200 -11.21 13.02 5.84
N ASP A 201 -12.27 13.51 5.20
CA ASP A 201 -13.00 14.71 5.64
C ASP A 201 -13.62 14.52 7.04
N ILE A 202 -14.12 13.31 7.33
CA ILE A 202 -14.73 12.97 8.62
C ILE A 202 -13.64 12.90 9.70
N GLN A 203 -12.53 12.23 9.44
CA GLN A 203 -11.41 12.14 10.37
C GLN A 203 -10.82 13.54 10.68
N ALA A 204 -10.71 14.40 9.66
CA ALA A 204 -10.28 15.79 9.84
C ALA A 204 -11.29 16.63 10.62
N GLN A 205 -12.59 16.35 10.49
CA GLN A 205 -13.62 16.96 11.33
C GLN A 205 -13.51 16.50 12.79
N VAL A 206 -13.30 15.20 13.02
CA VAL A 206 -13.12 14.63 14.36
C VAL A 206 -11.91 15.28 15.05
N GLU A 207 -10.76 15.37 14.39
CA GLU A 207 -9.56 16.03 14.94
C GLU A 207 -9.81 17.50 15.33
N LYS A 208 -10.64 18.24 14.56
CA LYS A 208 -11.00 19.62 14.94
C LYS A 208 -11.81 19.68 16.23
N THR A 209 -12.65 18.68 16.48
CA THR A 209 -13.49 18.59 17.69
C THR A 209 -12.77 17.95 18.87
N HIS A 210 -11.82 17.05 18.60
CA HIS A 210 -11.01 16.32 19.59
C HIS A 210 -9.52 16.41 19.25
N PRO A 211 -8.89 17.61 19.39
CA PRO A 211 -7.51 17.81 18.96
C PRO A 211 -6.52 16.89 19.68
N GLY A 212 -5.60 16.31 18.93
CA GLY A 212 -4.55 15.41 19.43
C GLY A 212 -5.04 14.02 19.80
N LYS A 213 -6.30 13.67 19.50
CA LYS A 213 -6.87 12.35 19.81
C LYS A 213 -7.12 11.49 18.57
N THR A 214 -6.97 12.02 17.35
CA THR A 214 -6.94 11.18 16.15
C THR A 214 -5.52 10.68 15.88
N GLY A 215 -5.42 9.41 15.49
CA GLY A 215 -4.15 8.81 15.09
C GLY A 215 -3.80 9.14 13.63
N MET A 216 -3.54 8.13 12.81
CA MET A 216 -3.30 8.30 11.37
C MET A 216 -4.58 8.71 10.64
N TRP A 217 -4.48 9.59 9.63
CA TRP A 217 -5.61 9.87 8.74
C TRP A 217 -5.63 8.94 7.52
N PHE A 218 -6.66 8.12 7.44
CA PHE A 218 -6.89 7.15 6.37
C PHE A 218 -7.55 7.76 5.12
N GLN A 219 -7.25 7.22 3.94
CA GLN A 219 -8.07 7.39 2.73
C GLN A 219 -7.79 6.28 1.70
N SER A 220 -8.82 5.64 1.18
CA SER A 220 -8.70 4.83 -0.04
C SER A 220 -8.37 5.74 -1.23
N ILE A 221 -7.38 5.36 -2.05
CA ILE A 221 -6.92 6.14 -3.21
C ILE A 221 -7.01 5.32 -4.50
N ALA A 222 -7.14 6.02 -5.62
CA ALA A 222 -7.25 5.43 -6.95
C ALA A 222 -6.11 5.86 -7.90
N GLY A 223 -5.98 5.15 -9.02
CA GLY A 223 -4.94 5.34 -10.03
C GLY A 223 -5.19 6.54 -10.96
N THR A 224 -6.41 7.06 -11.01
CA THR A 224 -6.77 8.23 -11.84
C THR A 224 -7.54 9.29 -11.08
N VAL A 225 -7.53 10.52 -11.58
CA VAL A 225 -8.33 11.63 -11.01
C VAL A 225 -9.81 11.29 -11.00
N LYS A 226 -10.33 10.71 -12.09
CA LYS A 226 -11.75 10.35 -12.20
C LYS A 226 -12.13 9.24 -11.21
N ALA A 227 -11.28 8.23 -11.05
CA ALA A 227 -11.51 7.20 -10.05
C ALA A 227 -11.46 7.77 -8.62
N ASN A 228 -10.53 8.69 -8.31
CA ASN A 228 -10.52 9.32 -6.98
C ASN A 228 -11.80 10.16 -6.70
N GLN A 229 -12.48 10.67 -7.73
CA GLN A 229 -13.74 11.39 -7.57
C GLN A 229 -14.89 10.48 -7.12
N THR A 230 -14.83 9.16 -7.32
CA THR A 230 -15.84 8.24 -6.75
C THR A 230 -15.76 8.19 -5.23
N PHE A 231 -14.58 8.49 -4.68
CA PHE A 231 -14.36 8.64 -3.25
C PHE A 231 -14.58 10.07 -2.75
N ASP A 232 -15.06 11.00 -3.59
CA ASP A 232 -15.11 12.45 -3.29
C ASP A 232 -13.73 13.06 -2.94
N VAL A 233 -12.67 12.59 -3.60
CA VAL A 233 -11.30 13.04 -3.34
C VAL A 233 -10.68 13.67 -4.58
N THR A 234 -9.99 14.79 -4.39
CA THR A 234 -9.14 15.42 -5.41
C THR A 234 -7.68 15.42 -4.96
N ILE A 235 -6.75 15.52 -5.92
CA ILE A 235 -5.32 15.59 -5.61
C ILE A 235 -5.01 16.82 -4.76
N GLU A 236 -5.67 17.95 -5.02
CA GLU A 236 -5.59 19.15 -4.18
C GLU A 236 -6.08 18.89 -2.74
N LYS A 237 -7.23 18.22 -2.57
CA LYS A 237 -7.79 17.87 -1.25
C LYS A 237 -6.78 17.04 -0.44
N LEU A 238 -6.20 16.00 -1.02
CA LEU A 238 -5.18 15.16 -0.38
C LEU A 238 -3.93 15.95 0.01
N GLN A 239 -3.42 16.80 -0.88
CA GLN A 239 -2.27 17.66 -0.60
C GLN A 239 -2.55 18.62 0.57
N ASN A 240 -3.77 19.15 0.65
CA ASN A 240 -4.17 20.05 1.74
C ASN A 240 -4.27 19.32 3.08
N TYR A 241 -4.70 18.05 3.11
CA TYR A 241 -4.67 17.24 4.34
C TYR A 241 -3.25 16.83 4.74
N ALA A 242 -2.40 16.46 3.78
CA ALA A 242 -0.99 16.17 4.05
C ALA A 242 -0.29 17.35 4.77
N LYS A 243 -0.57 18.60 4.35
CA LYS A 243 0.01 19.80 5.00
C LYS A 243 -0.50 20.05 6.42
N GLN A 244 -1.66 19.51 6.79
CA GLN A 244 -2.25 19.69 8.13
C GLN A 244 -1.67 18.71 9.16
N ARG A 245 -1.15 17.56 8.73
CA ARG A 245 -0.59 16.54 9.60
C ARG A 245 0.89 16.82 9.89
N THR A 246 1.18 17.50 10.99
CA THR A 246 2.56 17.88 11.38
C THR A 246 3.11 17.07 12.57
N GLY A 247 2.32 16.16 13.13
CA GLY A 247 2.72 15.27 14.21
C GLY A 247 3.41 13.99 13.73
N LYS A 248 3.74 13.08 14.66
CA LYS A 248 4.35 11.78 14.37
C LYS A 248 3.52 10.94 13.39
N PHE A 249 2.20 10.98 13.54
CA PHE A 249 1.26 10.15 12.79
C PHE A 249 0.68 10.95 11.63
N GLY A 250 1.09 10.58 10.42
CA GLY A 250 0.73 11.27 9.19
C GLY A 250 -0.52 10.72 8.54
N LEU A 251 -0.34 10.07 7.39
CA LEU A 251 -1.40 9.57 6.53
C LEU A 251 -1.34 8.04 6.37
N TYR A 252 -2.50 7.43 6.16
CA TYR A 252 -2.66 6.01 5.85
C TYR A 252 -3.49 5.85 4.56
N ALA A 253 -3.06 5.02 3.61
CA ALA A 253 -3.86 4.69 2.44
C ALA A 253 -4.04 3.19 2.24
N GLU A 254 -5.18 2.86 1.66
CA GLU A 254 -5.44 1.57 1.04
C GLU A 254 -5.57 1.72 -0.47
N THR A 255 -5.12 0.67 -1.13
CA THR A 255 -5.07 0.49 -2.58
C THR A 255 -5.56 -0.90 -2.93
N GLY A 256 -5.49 -1.31 -4.19
CA GLY A 256 -6.15 -2.55 -4.62
C GLY A 256 -6.23 -2.63 -6.14
N GLN A 257 -5.50 -3.57 -6.73
CA GLN A 257 -5.61 -3.83 -8.16
C GLN A 257 -7.06 -4.17 -8.53
N GLY A 258 -7.53 -3.61 -9.64
CA GLY A 258 -8.89 -3.80 -10.14
C GLY A 258 -9.92 -2.80 -9.61
N ALA A 259 -9.64 -2.05 -8.55
CA ALA A 259 -10.59 -1.06 -8.01
C ALA A 259 -10.99 0.01 -9.04
N ASP A 260 -10.04 0.51 -9.83
CA ASP A 260 -10.31 1.50 -10.88
C ASP A 260 -11.21 0.91 -11.99
N GLU A 261 -10.92 -0.32 -12.40
CA GLU A 261 -11.63 -1.02 -13.47
C GLU A 261 -13.08 -1.33 -13.06
N THR A 262 -13.29 -1.92 -11.87
CA THR A 262 -14.64 -2.31 -11.42
C THR A 262 -15.53 -1.11 -11.10
N ASN A 263 -14.95 0.05 -10.79
CA ASN A 263 -15.67 1.31 -10.65
C ASN A 263 -15.90 2.05 -11.98
N GLY A 264 -15.55 1.45 -13.13
CA GLY A 264 -15.79 2.03 -14.45
C GLY A 264 -14.77 3.08 -14.89
N HIS A 265 -13.59 3.09 -14.27
CA HIS A 265 -12.50 4.05 -14.49
C HIS A 265 -11.21 3.36 -14.97
N GLY A 266 -11.33 2.28 -15.74
CA GLY A 266 -10.19 1.57 -16.34
C GLY A 266 -9.40 2.40 -17.36
N GLU A 267 -10.02 3.42 -17.97
CA GLU A 267 -9.40 4.40 -18.90
C GLU A 267 -8.55 3.77 -20.05
N GLY A 268 -8.73 2.48 -20.33
CA GLY A 268 -8.09 1.75 -21.42
C GLY A 268 -6.65 1.29 -21.17
N PHE A 269 -6.21 1.19 -19.92
CA PHE A 269 -4.89 0.67 -19.56
C PHE A 269 -4.94 -0.30 -18.37
N ASP A 270 -3.89 -1.11 -18.24
CA ASP A 270 -3.91 -2.28 -17.35
C ASP A 270 -3.92 -1.95 -15.86
N MET A 271 -4.49 -2.86 -15.07
CA MET A 271 -4.67 -2.72 -13.62
C MET A 271 -3.35 -2.45 -12.88
N LEU A 272 -2.25 -3.02 -13.38
CA LEU A 272 -0.93 -2.88 -12.76
C LEU A 272 -0.41 -1.43 -12.87
N ILE A 273 -0.65 -0.76 -14.00
CA ILE A 273 -0.29 0.65 -14.15
C ILE A 273 -1.18 1.54 -13.27
N HIS A 274 -2.48 1.24 -13.15
CA HIS A 274 -3.36 1.94 -12.21
C HIS A 274 -2.81 1.86 -10.78
N GLU A 275 -2.43 0.67 -10.37
CA GLU A 275 -1.91 0.40 -9.02
C GLU A 275 -0.58 1.11 -8.76
N SER A 276 0.36 1.00 -9.68
CA SER A 276 1.63 1.74 -9.62
C SER A 276 1.44 3.25 -9.47
N ARG A 277 0.39 3.81 -10.11
CA ARG A 277 0.06 5.25 -10.02
C ARG A 277 -0.50 5.64 -8.66
N LYS A 278 -1.16 4.73 -7.93
CA LYS A 278 -1.58 4.95 -6.53
C LYS A 278 -0.35 5.11 -5.64
N TYR A 279 0.64 4.25 -5.82
CA TYR A 279 1.91 4.35 -5.08
C TYR A 279 2.69 5.63 -5.42
N GLY A 280 2.68 6.03 -6.70
CA GLY A 280 3.24 7.31 -7.13
C GLY A 280 2.60 8.52 -6.44
N LEU A 281 1.26 8.54 -6.40
CA LEU A 281 0.48 9.55 -5.68
C LEU A 281 0.85 9.58 -4.19
N TRP A 282 0.89 8.41 -3.55
CA TRP A 282 1.20 8.29 -2.12
C TRP A 282 2.62 8.73 -1.77
N ARG A 283 3.61 8.36 -2.59
CA ARG A 283 4.98 8.87 -2.49
C ARG A 283 5.03 10.39 -2.58
N GLY A 284 4.30 10.98 -3.52
CA GLY A 284 4.23 12.44 -3.66
C GLY A 284 3.65 13.11 -2.41
N LEU A 285 2.58 12.55 -1.83
CA LEU A 285 1.97 13.04 -0.59
C LEU A 285 2.92 12.88 0.61
N LYS A 286 3.63 11.76 0.73
CA LYS A 286 4.70 11.57 1.73
C LYS A 286 5.76 12.66 1.64
N GLN A 287 6.22 13.03 0.44
CA GLN A 287 7.18 14.12 0.27
C GLN A 287 6.63 15.49 0.71
N GLN A 288 5.35 15.76 0.45
CA GLN A 288 4.72 17.01 0.92
C GLN A 288 4.58 17.06 2.42
N LEU A 289 4.16 15.94 3.01
CA LEU A 289 4.01 15.76 4.44
C LEU A 289 5.36 15.98 5.16
N ASN A 290 6.46 15.40 4.66
CA ASN A 290 7.81 15.63 5.18
C ASN A 290 8.18 17.13 5.15
N LYS A 291 7.94 17.81 4.02
CA LYS A 291 8.19 19.27 3.89
C LYS A 291 7.36 20.12 4.86
N ALA A 292 6.14 19.71 5.18
CA ALA A 292 5.29 20.42 6.15
C ALA A 292 5.85 20.29 7.59
N CYS A 293 6.43 19.14 7.91
CA CYS A 293 7.05 18.86 9.21
C CYS A 293 8.41 19.55 9.39
N GLU A 294 9.13 19.83 8.29
CA GLU A 294 10.40 20.58 8.27
C GLU A 294 10.26 22.09 8.58
N THR A 295 9.03 22.61 8.72
CA THR A 295 8.81 24.04 8.93
C THR A 295 9.21 24.50 10.34
N PRO A 296 9.54 25.81 10.55
CA PRO A 296 10.07 26.36 11.82
C PRO A 296 9.16 26.23 13.05
N SER A 297 7.97 25.62 12.91
CA SER A 297 6.95 25.46 13.95
C SER A 297 7.26 24.36 14.97
N GLY A 298 8.37 23.63 14.82
CA GLY A 298 8.99 22.89 15.93
C GLY A 298 8.25 21.64 16.40
N GLY A 299 7.78 20.80 15.48
CA GLY A 299 7.45 19.41 15.82
C GLY A 299 8.72 18.62 16.18
N PRO A 300 8.69 17.67 17.13
CA PRO A 300 9.88 16.94 17.57
C PRO A 300 10.33 15.83 16.60
N PHE A 301 9.62 15.59 15.50
CA PHE A 301 9.86 14.49 14.57
C PHE A 301 10.36 15.01 13.22
N SER A 302 11.45 14.43 12.70
CA SER A 302 12.02 14.80 11.40
C SER A 302 11.18 14.28 10.23
N GLU A 303 10.51 13.15 10.40
CA GLU A 303 9.66 12.52 9.38
C GLU A 303 8.45 11.84 10.05
N PRO A 304 7.21 12.15 9.62
CA PRO A 304 6.02 11.48 10.10
C PRO A 304 5.84 10.09 9.48
N TRP A 305 5.06 9.25 10.14
CA TRP A 305 4.70 7.94 9.63
C TRP A 305 3.71 8.07 8.49
N VAL A 306 3.90 7.21 7.49
CA VAL A 306 3.01 7.08 6.33
C VAL A 306 2.81 5.59 6.10
N HIS A 307 1.57 5.13 6.20
CA HIS A 307 1.20 3.73 6.00
C HIS A 307 0.56 3.55 4.62
N LEU A 308 0.75 2.38 4.04
CA LEU A 308 0.16 1.98 2.77
C LEU A 308 0.03 0.47 2.74
N ASN A 309 -1.17 -0.05 2.45
CA ASN A 309 -1.33 -1.42 1.99
C ASN A 309 -2.12 -1.50 0.69
N ASP A 310 -1.79 -2.52 -0.08
CA ASP A 310 -2.70 -3.08 -1.07
C ASP A 310 -3.69 -4.02 -0.38
N VAL A 311 -4.92 -4.06 -0.88
CA VAL A 311 -5.94 -5.02 -0.48
C VAL A 311 -6.18 -5.97 -1.65
N ALA A 312 -5.57 -7.15 -1.58
CA ALA A 312 -5.58 -8.14 -2.63
C ALA A 312 -6.67 -9.18 -2.37
N GLY A 313 -7.57 -9.38 -3.35
CA GLY A 313 -8.63 -10.39 -3.27
C GLY A 313 -9.95 -9.94 -2.62
N PHE A 314 -10.10 -8.65 -2.33
CA PHE A 314 -11.33 -8.10 -1.73
C PHE A 314 -12.48 -7.90 -2.72
N ILE A 315 -12.16 -7.72 -4.01
CA ILE A 315 -13.16 -7.40 -5.04
C ILE A 315 -13.87 -8.68 -5.50
N GLY A 316 -13.10 -9.64 -6.04
CA GLY A 316 -13.66 -10.92 -6.46
C GLY A 316 -13.02 -11.51 -7.72
N PRO A 317 -13.66 -12.55 -8.29
CA PRO A 317 -13.17 -13.30 -9.46
C PRO A 317 -13.02 -12.45 -10.72
N GLU A 318 -13.71 -11.31 -10.80
CA GLU A 318 -13.57 -10.33 -11.88
C GLU A 318 -12.16 -9.70 -11.94
N VAL A 319 -11.41 -9.70 -10.83
CA VAL A 319 -10.03 -9.24 -10.80
C VAL A 319 -9.07 -10.43 -10.87
N PHE A 320 -9.21 -11.38 -9.93
CA PHE A 320 -8.37 -12.57 -9.82
C PHE A 320 -9.21 -13.83 -9.75
N ARG A 321 -9.01 -14.73 -10.71
CA ARG A 321 -9.75 -15.99 -10.77
C ARG A 321 -9.08 -17.14 -10.04
N SER A 322 -7.76 -17.08 -9.85
CA SER A 322 -6.99 -18.16 -9.22
C SER A 322 -6.03 -17.62 -8.17
N LYS A 323 -5.67 -18.50 -7.23
CA LYS A 323 -4.67 -18.22 -6.19
C LYS A 323 -3.30 -17.81 -6.77
N GLU A 324 -2.91 -18.33 -7.93
CA GLU A 324 -1.66 -17.93 -8.59
C GLU A 324 -1.72 -16.48 -9.11
N GLN A 325 -2.89 -16.01 -9.55
CA GLN A 325 -3.09 -14.61 -9.92
C GLN A 325 -3.00 -13.71 -8.69
N LEU A 326 -3.57 -14.15 -7.56
CA LEU A 326 -3.47 -13.45 -6.28
C LEU A 326 -2.01 -13.32 -5.83
N VAL A 327 -1.25 -14.42 -5.80
CA VAL A 327 0.19 -14.41 -5.49
C VAL A 327 0.95 -13.49 -6.44
N ARG A 328 0.66 -13.55 -7.74
CA ARG A 328 1.32 -12.69 -8.73
C ARG A 328 1.09 -11.21 -8.42
N CYS A 329 -0.16 -10.83 -8.16
CA CYS A 329 -0.56 -9.47 -7.81
C CYS A 329 0.23 -8.95 -6.61
N CYS A 330 0.16 -9.67 -5.49
CA CYS A 330 0.84 -9.27 -4.25
C CYS A 330 2.35 -9.10 -4.45
N LEU A 331 3.00 -10.00 -5.21
CA LEU A 331 4.43 -9.90 -5.48
C LEU A 331 4.78 -8.68 -6.35
N GLU A 332 3.94 -8.35 -7.34
CA GLU A 332 4.12 -7.14 -8.14
C GLU A 332 3.96 -5.89 -7.29
N ASP A 333 2.91 -5.82 -6.48
CA ASP A 333 2.58 -4.68 -5.62
C ASP A 333 3.67 -4.41 -4.60
N LEU A 334 4.22 -5.45 -3.96
CA LEU A 334 5.35 -5.31 -3.05
C LEU A 334 6.56 -4.66 -3.70
N VAL A 335 6.94 -5.11 -4.91
CA VAL A 335 8.06 -4.52 -5.64
C VAL A 335 7.74 -3.09 -6.06
N MET A 336 6.53 -2.83 -6.57
CA MET A 336 6.13 -1.49 -7.00
C MET A 336 6.10 -0.50 -5.84
N GLY A 337 5.51 -0.85 -4.70
CA GLY A 337 5.48 -0.03 -3.49
C GLY A 337 6.88 0.26 -2.95
N LYS A 338 7.75 -0.76 -2.87
CA LYS A 338 9.14 -0.59 -2.43
C LYS A 338 9.97 0.27 -3.40
N LEU A 339 9.76 0.16 -4.72
CA LEU A 339 10.40 1.04 -5.71
C LEU A 339 9.85 2.47 -5.71
N HIS A 340 8.66 2.70 -5.13
CA HIS A 340 8.17 4.05 -4.84
C HIS A 340 8.73 4.64 -3.54
N GLY A 341 9.54 3.89 -2.77
CA GLY A 341 10.10 4.40 -1.51
C GLY A 341 9.13 4.28 -0.32
N LEU A 342 8.19 3.34 -0.38
CA LEU A 342 7.11 3.17 0.58
C LEU A 342 7.30 1.89 1.39
N MET A 343 6.94 1.95 2.67
CA MET A 343 6.69 0.75 3.45
C MET A 343 5.31 0.23 3.04
N ILE A 344 5.28 -0.81 2.23
CA ILE A 344 4.03 -1.40 1.75
C ILE A 344 3.71 -2.67 2.55
N GLY A 345 2.49 -2.74 3.07
CA GLY A 345 1.88 -3.94 3.61
C GLY A 345 0.89 -4.56 2.64
N LEU A 346 0.35 -5.71 3.01
CA LEU A 346 -0.70 -6.40 2.25
C LEU A 346 -1.83 -6.80 3.18
N ASP A 347 -3.05 -6.56 2.74
CA ASP A 347 -4.24 -7.26 3.21
C ASP A 347 -4.56 -8.32 2.16
N ILE A 348 -4.27 -9.59 2.47
CA ILE A 348 -4.44 -10.71 1.54
C ILE A 348 -5.71 -11.44 1.97
N CYS A 349 -6.73 -11.32 1.14
CA CYS A 349 -8.06 -11.82 1.47
C CYS A 349 -8.68 -12.58 0.29
N THR A 350 -9.83 -13.17 0.56
CA THR A 350 -10.67 -13.81 -0.45
C THR A 350 -12.14 -13.58 -0.13
N THR A 351 -12.99 -13.51 -1.16
CA THR A 351 -14.44 -13.42 -0.98
C THR A 351 -15.09 -14.78 -1.16
N LEU A 352 -16.31 -14.95 -0.61
CA LEU A 352 -17.07 -16.20 -0.72
C LEU A 352 -17.40 -16.61 -2.17
N HIS A 353 -17.30 -15.69 -3.12
CA HIS A 353 -17.57 -15.93 -4.54
C HIS A 353 -16.30 -16.09 -5.39
N MET A 354 -15.11 -16.14 -4.77
CA MET A 354 -13.87 -16.53 -5.44
C MET A 354 -13.64 -18.04 -5.37
N ASP A 355 -12.98 -18.60 -6.38
CA ASP A 355 -12.50 -19.99 -6.38
C ASP A 355 -11.18 -20.14 -5.57
N VAL A 356 -11.02 -19.37 -4.48
CA VAL A 356 -9.85 -19.38 -3.59
C VAL A 356 -10.35 -19.70 -2.19
N SER A 357 -10.00 -20.86 -1.65
CA SER A 357 -10.39 -21.25 -0.29
C SER A 357 -9.48 -20.63 0.78
N LEU A 358 -9.82 -20.81 2.06
CA LEU A 358 -8.94 -20.43 3.16
C LEU A 358 -7.60 -21.18 3.11
N ASP A 359 -7.61 -22.51 2.86
CA ASP A 359 -6.37 -23.27 2.64
C ASP A 359 -5.52 -22.74 1.45
N ASP A 360 -6.16 -22.17 0.42
CA ASP A 360 -5.44 -21.55 -0.69
C ASP A 360 -4.83 -20.21 -0.29
N LEU A 361 -5.46 -19.48 0.65
CA LEU A 361 -4.96 -18.24 1.22
C LEU A 361 -3.69 -18.49 2.04
N ASP A 362 -3.65 -19.54 2.87
CA ASP A 362 -2.44 -20.00 3.58
C ASP A 362 -1.30 -20.23 2.59
N TRP A 363 -1.58 -20.97 1.52
CA TRP A 363 -0.60 -21.23 0.47
C TRP A 363 -0.13 -19.93 -0.21
N CYS A 364 -1.04 -18.97 -0.46
CA CYS A 364 -0.67 -17.69 -1.05
C CYS A 364 0.29 -16.93 -0.15
N ILE A 365 -0.02 -16.84 1.14
CA ILE A 365 0.81 -16.19 2.15
C ILE A 365 2.19 -16.85 2.16
N ASP A 366 2.28 -18.18 2.19
CA ASP A 366 3.55 -18.91 2.09
C ASP A 366 4.38 -18.55 0.85
N GLN A 367 3.74 -18.35 -0.31
CA GLN A 367 4.43 -17.93 -1.53
C GLN A 367 4.87 -16.47 -1.50
N ILE A 368 4.16 -15.61 -0.78
CA ILE A 368 4.39 -14.15 -0.73
C ILE A 368 5.41 -13.79 0.35
N MET A 369 5.40 -14.45 1.50
CA MET A 369 6.24 -14.14 2.66
C MET A 369 7.74 -14.01 2.36
N PRO A 370 8.36 -14.82 1.46
CA PRO A 370 9.75 -14.62 1.05
C PRO A 370 10.06 -13.23 0.47
N ALA A 371 9.05 -12.52 -0.06
CA ALA A 371 9.19 -11.16 -0.58
C ALA A 371 9.26 -10.09 0.53
N ASN A 372 9.10 -10.45 1.80
CA ASN A 372 9.20 -9.56 2.97
C ASN A 372 8.29 -8.31 2.87
N PRO A 373 6.96 -8.47 2.99
CA PRO A 373 6.04 -7.35 3.20
C PRO A 373 6.44 -6.55 4.45
N GLY A 374 6.12 -5.25 4.50
CA GLY A 374 6.40 -4.43 5.68
C GLY A 374 5.50 -4.78 6.87
N TYR A 375 4.27 -5.18 6.54
CA TYR A 375 3.29 -5.70 7.47
C TYR A 375 2.23 -6.53 6.73
N LEU A 376 1.55 -7.38 7.47
CA LEU A 376 0.30 -7.99 7.04
C LEU A 376 -0.85 -7.46 7.90
N MET A 377 -2.06 -7.71 7.46
CA MET A 377 -3.24 -7.47 8.27
C MET A 377 -3.54 -8.71 9.10
N ASP A 378 -3.80 -8.52 10.40
CA ASP A 378 -4.41 -9.58 11.20
C ASP A 378 -5.89 -9.60 10.90
N PRO A 379 -6.40 -10.72 10.38
CA PRO A 379 -7.81 -10.98 10.50
C PRO A 379 -8.11 -11.45 11.92
N LEU A 380 -8.45 -10.51 12.79
CA LEU A 380 -9.18 -10.92 13.98
C LEU A 380 -10.44 -11.65 13.55
N LYS A 381 -10.63 -12.85 14.09
CA LYS A 381 -11.86 -13.64 13.97
C LYS A 381 -13.04 -12.81 14.46
N ALA A 382 -13.70 -12.07 13.58
CA ALA A 382 -14.97 -11.46 13.92
C ALA A 382 -15.92 -12.61 14.32
N LEU A 383 -16.50 -12.50 15.52
CA LEU A 383 -17.38 -13.49 16.15
C LEU A 383 -18.77 -13.55 15.47
N ASP A 384 -18.83 -13.54 14.14
CA ASP A 384 -20.04 -13.85 13.38
C ASP A 384 -19.70 -14.85 12.27
N GLU A 385 -20.24 -16.06 12.39
CA GLU A 385 -20.09 -17.16 11.42
C GLU A 385 -20.70 -16.83 10.03
N ASP A 386 -21.28 -15.65 9.83
CA ASP A 386 -22.07 -15.29 8.64
C ASP A 386 -21.49 -14.14 7.78
N GLU A 387 -20.45 -13.43 8.18
CA GLU A 387 -19.78 -12.44 7.31
C GLU A 387 -18.26 -12.52 7.42
N ILE A 388 -17.65 -13.10 6.38
CA ILE A 388 -16.23 -13.06 6.05
C ILE A 388 -15.31 -13.56 7.18
N ALA A 389 -15.11 -14.88 7.20
CA ALA A 389 -14.13 -15.53 8.07
C ALA A 389 -12.72 -15.35 7.51
N PHE A 390 -11.82 -14.80 8.31
CA PHE A 390 -10.40 -14.75 8.01
C PHE A 390 -9.62 -15.25 9.24
N GLU A 391 -8.73 -16.22 9.04
CA GLU A 391 -7.72 -16.71 9.98
C GLU A 391 -6.36 -16.35 9.40
N LEU A 392 -5.35 -15.92 10.19
CA LEU A 392 -3.90 -16.11 9.92
C LEU A 392 -3.02 -15.09 10.67
N ILE A 393 -2.62 -15.41 11.91
CA ILE A 393 -1.28 -15.03 12.43
C ILE A 393 -0.65 -16.13 13.32
N ASP A 394 -1.44 -17.04 13.90
CA ASP A 394 -0.94 -17.98 14.93
C ASP A 394 0.10 -19.02 14.45
N GLU A 395 0.11 -19.43 13.17
CA GLU A 395 1.01 -20.49 12.72
C GLU A 395 2.40 -20.02 12.25
N LEU A 396 2.58 -18.70 12.00
CA LEU A 396 3.85 -18.16 11.49
C LEU A 396 4.92 -17.94 12.59
N SER A 397 4.60 -18.22 13.86
CA SER A 397 5.45 -17.89 15.02
C SER A 397 6.38 -19.00 15.57
N PRO A 398 6.22 -20.33 15.33
CA PRO A 398 7.16 -21.29 15.93
C PRO A 398 8.24 -21.92 15.02
N VAL A 399 8.17 -21.88 13.68
CA VAL A 399 8.90 -22.90 12.88
C VAL A 399 10.19 -22.45 12.16
N SER A 400 10.57 -21.17 12.11
CA SER A 400 11.79 -20.78 11.34
C SER A 400 12.65 -19.68 11.96
N TYR A 401 13.04 -19.81 13.23
CA TYR A 401 14.08 -18.93 13.81
C TYR A 401 15.09 -19.65 14.71
N THR A 402 15.52 -20.87 14.36
CA THR A 402 16.58 -21.59 15.10
C THR A 402 17.98 -21.55 14.49
N HIS A 403 18.21 -20.88 13.36
CA HIS A 403 19.58 -20.62 12.88
C HIS A 403 19.67 -19.35 12.03
N LEU A 404 20.00 -18.21 12.65
CA LEU A 404 20.77 -17.11 12.05
C LEU A 404 21.44 -16.28 13.14
#